data_AF-A0A9E3VSL1-F1
#
_entry.id   AF-A0A9E3VSL1-F1
#
_cell.length_a   1.000
_cell.length_b   1.000
_cell.length_c   1.000
_cell.angle_alpha   90.00
_cell.angle_beta   90.00
_cell.angle_gamma   90.00
#
_symmetry.space_group_name_H-M   'P 1'
#
loop_
_entity.id
_entity.type
_entity.pdbx_description
1 polymer ?
#
loop_
_entity_poly.entity_id
_entity_poly.type
_entity_poly.pdbx_seq_one_letter_code
_entity_poly.pdbx_strand_id
1 'polypeptide(L)'
;PGSAHKKGKKLIINNEGNYIISGQGYWRHPWEPGPGVWLRPMFIKADSMGNEMWVMPFGLNDTIVGAANHSLALENNAFLGSGYNWPASNMIEPMHFVYDNTGNELGFSILKPDSINSLLTQGAFEFSQMTDSGVFSGGTFVRENGQIETILDCMLDFDTNTYILEPLNHKLNLNGRYPYLNALSHDRKLLTIYTHYHSSTNNDISLAKLNLNLEYDTAYTGNYTYDSLCIPGPPQSGFIYLNDCDIITSIEMPSAAEYRAKISHIPIRIFPNPANAQITFALENTEHHRNIELRCFNLLGMQQHHARINSGQQQAAVNVSGWPPGMYVAVVYSNGKPVGRGKFVVRR
;
A
#
# COMPACT_ATOMS: atom_id res chain seq x y z
N PRO A 1 7.02 1.27 -31.68
CA PRO A 1 5.59 0.93 -31.83
C PRO A 1 5.00 0.52 -30.48
N GLY A 2 4.63 1.52 -29.68
CA GLY A 2 4.09 1.33 -28.33
C GLY A 2 2.56 1.28 -28.33
N SER A 3 2.00 0.65 -27.29
CA SER A 3 0.56 0.60 -27.04
C SER A 3 -0.08 1.98 -26.98
N ALA A 4 -1.24 2.16 -27.62
CA ALA A 4 -2.06 3.37 -27.48
C ALA A 4 -2.76 3.49 -26.11
N HIS A 5 -2.84 2.39 -25.33
CA HIS A 5 -3.56 2.34 -24.06
C HIS A 5 -2.83 1.45 -23.06
N LYS A 6 -1.91 2.03 -22.28
CA LYS A 6 -1.30 1.40 -21.10
C LYS A 6 -2.13 1.76 -19.86
N LYS A 7 -2.46 0.77 -19.02
CA LYS A 7 -3.14 0.97 -17.73
C LYS A 7 -2.39 0.23 -16.63
N GLY A 8 -1.81 0.98 -15.69
CA GLY A 8 -1.28 0.43 -14.45
C GLY A 8 -2.40 0.01 -13.50
N LYS A 9 -2.21 -1.10 -12.79
CA LYS A 9 -3.12 -1.62 -11.75
C LYS A 9 -2.50 -1.55 -10.36
N LYS A 10 -1.22 -1.91 -10.24
CA LYS A 10 -0.50 -1.92 -8.96
C LYS A 10 0.93 -1.42 -9.12
N LEU A 11 1.43 -0.78 -8.08
CA LEU A 11 2.81 -0.36 -7.95
C LEU A 11 3.41 -1.00 -6.67
N ILE A 12 4.64 -1.50 -6.80
CA ILE A 12 5.52 -1.85 -5.67
C ILE A 12 6.84 -1.09 -5.81
N ILE A 13 7.60 -1.01 -4.71
CA ILE A 13 8.96 -0.46 -4.71
C ILE A 13 9.90 -1.64 -4.49
N ASN A 14 10.90 -1.80 -5.37
CA ASN A 14 11.91 -2.85 -5.22
C ASN A 14 13.03 -2.43 -4.24
N ASN A 15 13.97 -3.33 -3.96
CA ASN A 15 15.08 -3.08 -3.03
C ASN A 15 16.04 -1.95 -3.47
N GLU A 16 16.01 -1.56 -4.75
CA GLU A 16 16.82 -0.47 -5.31
C GLU A 16 16.09 0.89 -5.22
N GLY A 17 14.87 0.94 -4.67
CA GLY A 17 14.04 2.14 -4.65
C GLY A 17 13.37 2.47 -5.99
N ASN A 18 13.39 1.53 -6.94
CA ASN A 18 12.73 1.66 -8.24
C ASN A 18 11.27 1.22 -8.14
N TYR A 19 10.41 1.85 -8.94
CA TYR A 19 9.00 1.50 -9.03
C TYR A 19 8.82 0.35 -10.03
N ILE A 20 8.06 -0.66 -9.63
CA ILE A 20 7.61 -1.74 -10.50
C ILE A 20 6.09 -1.65 -10.60
N ILE A 21 5.59 -1.46 -11.81
CA ILE A 21 4.18 -1.24 -12.10
C ILE A 21 3.67 -2.44 -12.89
N SER A 22 2.67 -3.13 -12.32
CA SER A 22 1.91 -4.18 -13.00
C SER A 22 0.67 -3.60 -13.64
N GLY A 23 0.28 -4.14 -14.79
CA GLY A 23 -0.95 -3.73 -15.43
C GLY A 23 -1.17 -4.43 -16.76
N GLN A 24 -1.74 -3.67 -17.70
CA GLN A 24 -2.08 -4.17 -19.02
C GLN A 24 -1.86 -3.10 -20.08
N GLY A 25 -1.76 -3.53 -21.33
CA GLY A 25 -1.90 -2.66 -22.49
C GLY A 25 -2.05 -3.47 -23.76
N TYR A 26 -2.14 -2.77 -24.89
CA TYR A 26 -2.38 -3.39 -26.20
C TYR A 26 -1.15 -3.39 -27.08
N TRP A 27 -0.70 -4.57 -27.53
CA TRP A 27 0.44 -4.72 -28.46
C TRP A 27 0.09 -5.58 -29.66
N ARG A 28 0.83 -5.38 -30.75
CA ARG A 28 0.74 -6.25 -31.93
C ARG A 28 1.56 -7.51 -31.70
N HIS A 29 1.08 -8.65 -32.21
CA HIS A 29 1.91 -9.83 -32.40
C HIS A 29 3.03 -9.53 -33.41
N PRO A 30 4.31 -9.79 -33.08
CA PRO A 30 5.44 -9.61 -34.00
C PRO A 30 5.32 -10.41 -35.31
N TRP A 31 4.61 -11.54 -35.31
CA TRP A 31 4.49 -12.44 -36.47
C TRP A 31 3.21 -12.27 -37.28
N GLU A 32 2.22 -11.50 -36.81
CA GLU A 32 0.93 -11.42 -37.48
C GLU A 32 0.89 -10.23 -38.45
N PRO A 33 0.67 -10.46 -39.76
CA PRO A 33 0.54 -9.38 -40.73
C PRO A 33 -0.86 -8.76 -40.61
N GLY A 34 -1.02 -7.76 -39.74
CA GLY A 34 -2.28 -7.05 -39.58
C GLY A 34 -2.22 -5.87 -38.59
N PRO A 35 -3.25 -5.00 -38.57
CA PRO A 35 -3.33 -3.90 -37.60
C PRO A 35 -3.78 -4.35 -36.21
N GLY A 36 -4.14 -5.62 -36.03
CA GLY A 36 -4.64 -6.19 -34.78
C GLY A 36 -3.73 -5.89 -33.61
N VAL A 37 -4.33 -5.59 -32.46
CA VAL A 37 -3.65 -5.42 -31.19
C VAL A 37 -4.36 -6.27 -30.14
N TRP A 38 -3.59 -6.88 -29.27
CA TRP A 38 -4.08 -7.80 -28.24
C TRP A 38 -3.72 -7.28 -26.87
N LEU A 39 -4.62 -7.55 -25.91
CA LEU A 39 -4.38 -7.21 -24.51
C LEU A 39 -3.22 -8.05 -23.99
N ARG A 40 -2.21 -7.40 -23.40
CA ARG A 40 -1.04 -8.04 -22.82
C ARG A 40 -0.91 -7.68 -21.35
N PRO A 41 -0.53 -8.66 -20.50
CA PRO A 41 0.07 -8.34 -19.21
C PRO A 41 1.27 -7.43 -19.45
N MET A 42 1.40 -6.40 -18.64
CA MET A 42 2.42 -5.38 -18.80
C MET A 42 3.10 -5.15 -17.47
N PHE A 43 4.42 -5.11 -17.51
CA PHE A 43 5.25 -4.69 -16.40
C PHE A 43 6.10 -3.50 -16.83
N ILE A 44 6.26 -2.52 -15.95
CA ILE A 44 7.07 -1.33 -16.20
C ILE A 44 7.99 -1.15 -15.00
N LYS A 45 9.26 -0.88 -15.25
CA LYS A 45 10.17 -0.35 -14.24
C LYS A 45 10.43 1.12 -14.49
N ALA A 46 10.34 1.91 -13.43
CA ALA A 46 10.72 3.31 -13.43
C ALA A 46 11.67 3.60 -12.26
N ASP A 47 12.55 4.59 -12.44
CA ASP A 47 13.44 5.02 -11.37
C ASP A 47 12.69 5.80 -10.27
N SER A 48 13.38 6.14 -9.18
CA SER A 48 12.81 6.91 -8.06
C SER A 48 12.33 8.33 -8.45
N MET A 49 12.72 8.84 -9.61
CA MET A 49 12.25 10.12 -10.17
C MET A 49 11.04 9.94 -11.09
N GLY A 50 10.62 8.71 -11.35
CA GLY A 50 9.52 8.37 -12.24
C GLY A 50 9.90 8.25 -13.73
N ASN A 51 11.19 8.21 -14.06
CA ASN A 51 11.63 8.00 -15.44
C ASN A 51 11.48 6.52 -15.82
N GLU A 52 10.88 6.25 -16.97
CA GLU A 52 10.74 4.90 -17.53
C GLU A 52 12.12 4.29 -17.80
N MET A 53 12.41 3.14 -17.20
CA MET A 53 13.62 2.36 -17.46
C MET A 53 13.35 1.31 -18.53
N TRP A 54 12.26 0.57 -18.39
CA TRP A 54 11.80 -0.41 -19.37
C TRP A 54 10.30 -0.65 -19.28
N VAL A 55 9.74 -1.14 -20.38
CA VAL A 55 8.35 -1.59 -20.51
C VAL A 55 8.37 -2.97 -21.14
N MET A 56 7.83 -3.94 -20.42
CA MET A 56 7.80 -5.34 -20.83
C MET A 56 6.33 -5.78 -21.00
N PRO A 57 5.80 -5.78 -22.23
CA PRO A 57 4.61 -6.56 -22.55
C PRO A 57 4.95 -8.05 -22.50
N PHE A 58 4.33 -8.78 -21.59
CA PHE A 58 4.61 -10.21 -21.36
C PHE A 58 3.95 -11.08 -22.43
N GLY A 59 4.63 -12.15 -22.85
CA GLY A 59 4.13 -13.13 -23.80
C GLY A 59 4.00 -12.55 -25.21
N LEU A 60 4.85 -11.57 -25.58
CA LEU A 60 4.82 -11.01 -26.92
C LEU A 60 5.08 -12.05 -28.00
N ASN A 61 5.93 -13.04 -27.68
CA ASN A 61 6.34 -14.17 -28.52
C ASN A 61 5.45 -15.41 -28.38
N ASP A 62 4.41 -15.32 -27.54
CA ASP A 62 3.49 -16.39 -27.23
C ASP A 62 2.04 -16.02 -27.55
N THR A 63 1.12 -16.95 -27.29
CA THR A 63 -0.33 -16.74 -27.46
C THR A 63 -1.00 -16.13 -26.21
N ILE A 64 -0.21 -15.70 -25.21
CA ILE A 64 -0.72 -15.14 -23.96
C ILE A 64 -1.41 -13.80 -24.22
N VAL A 65 -2.67 -13.71 -23.82
CA VAL A 65 -3.48 -12.48 -23.87
C VAL A 65 -4.01 -12.28 -22.47
N GLY A 66 -3.93 -11.10 -21.86
CA GLY A 66 -4.34 -10.99 -20.45
C GLY A 66 -3.89 -9.73 -19.75
N ALA A 67 -3.89 -9.75 -18.41
CA ALA A 67 -3.46 -8.63 -17.59
C ALA A 67 -2.68 -9.09 -16.36
N ALA A 68 -1.75 -8.24 -15.92
CA ALA A 68 -1.10 -8.38 -14.63
C ALA A 68 -1.80 -7.48 -13.60
N ASN A 69 -2.17 -8.04 -12.46
CA ASN A 69 -2.83 -7.37 -11.34
C ASN A 69 -1.83 -6.93 -10.27
N HIS A 70 -0.80 -7.74 -10.01
CA HIS A 70 0.15 -7.52 -8.94
C HIS A 70 1.56 -7.98 -9.34
N SER A 71 2.57 -7.48 -8.63
CA SER A 71 3.92 -8.00 -8.64
C SER A 71 4.46 -8.09 -7.23
N LEU A 72 5.26 -9.11 -7.00
CA LEU A 72 5.95 -9.41 -5.76
C LEU A 72 7.44 -9.56 -6.07
N ALA A 73 8.30 -8.88 -5.34
CA ALA A 73 9.75 -9.04 -5.46
C ALA A 73 10.19 -10.37 -4.85
N LEU A 74 11.07 -11.08 -5.55
CA LEU A 74 11.73 -12.31 -5.09
C LEU A 74 13.16 -12.01 -4.61
N GLU A 75 13.73 -12.89 -3.80
CA GLU A 75 15.08 -12.69 -3.22
C GLU A 75 16.19 -12.62 -4.28
N ASN A 76 16.02 -13.30 -5.41
CA ASN A 76 16.98 -13.32 -6.52
C ASN A 76 16.87 -12.09 -7.46
N ASN A 77 16.25 -11.00 -7.01
CA ASN A 77 15.90 -9.82 -7.82
C ASN A 77 14.98 -10.10 -9.02
N ALA A 78 14.39 -11.30 -9.13
CA ALA A 78 13.28 -11.53 -10.03
C ALA A 78 11.97 -11.06 -9.40
N PHE A 79 10.89 -11.14 -10.17
CA PHE A 79 9.56 -10.76 -9.75
C PHE A 79 8.58 -11.86 -10.09
N LEU A 80 7.67 -12.13 -9.17
CA LEU A 80 6.49 -12.96 -9.39
C LEU A 80 5.28 -12.02 -9.58
N GLY A 81 4.79 -11.96 -10.81
CA GLY A 81 3.53 -11.31 -11.15
C GLY A 81 2.33 -12.24 -10.95
N SER A 82 1.17 -11.66 -10.68
CA SER A 82 -0.11 -12.38 -10.60
C SER A 82 -1.15 -11.66 -11.42
N GLY A 83 -2.04 -12.42 -12.06
CA GLY A 83 -3.10 -11.88 -12.89
C GLY A 83 -3.87 -12.99 -13.59
N TYR A 84 -4.12 -12.79 -14.88
CA TYR A 84 -4.87 -13.75 -15.67
C TYR A 84 -4.43 -13.80 -17.14
N ASN A 85 -4.61 -14.99 -17.71
CA ASN A 85 -4.71 -15.24 -19.14
C ASN A 85 -6.18 -15.19 -19.57
N TRP A 86 -6.45 -14.62 -20.73
CA TRP A 86 -7.76 -14.51 -21.35
C TRP A 86 -7.66 -14.96 -22.81
N PRO A 87 -7.52 -16.27 -23.04
CA PRO A 87 -7.44 -16.84 -24.37
C PRO A 87 -8.77 -16.67 -25.12
N ALA A 88 -8.74 -16.88 -26.44
CA ALA A 88 -9.89 -16.73 -27.32
C ALA A 88 -11.11 -17.62 -26.96
N SER A 89 -10.96 -18.60 -26.07
CA SER A 89 -12.06 -19.41 -25.51
C SER A 89 -13.00 -18.60 -24.59
N ASN A 90 -12.70 -17.33 -24.32
CA ASN A 90 -13.42 -16.43 -23.42
C ASN A 90 -13.44 -16.84 -21.93
N MET A 91 -12.67 -17.85 -21.54
CA MET A 91 -12.52 -18.24 -20.13
C MET A 91 -11.29 -17.56 -19.53
N ILE A 92 -11.44 -16.87 -18.41
CA ILE A 92 -10.32 -16.22 -17.72
C ILE A 92 -9.61 -17.25 -16.84
N GLU A 93 -8.33 -17.49 -17.12
CA GLU A 93 -7.51 -18.44 -16.37
C GLU A 93 -6.52 -17.68 -15.47
N PRO A 94 -6.45 -17.99 -14.18
CA PRO A 94 -5.48 -17.36 -13.31
C PRO A 94 -4.07 -17.71 -13.76
N MET A 95 -3.19 -16.71 -13.71
CA MET A 95 -1.85 -16.83 -14.24
C MET A 95 -0.85 -16.11 -13.33
N HIS A 96 0.31 -16.73 -13.18
CA HIS A 96 1.49 -16.13 -12.60
C HIS A 96 2.54 -15.91 -13.67
N PHE A 97 3.27 -14.81 -13.54
CA PHE A 97 4.31 -14.37 -14.47
C PHE A 97 5.63 -14.32 -13.71
N VAL A 98 6.73 -14.71 -14.33
CA VAL A 98 8.06 -14.55 -13.74
C VAL A 98 8.94 -13.79 -14.71
N TYR A 99 9.59 -12.75 -14.21
CA TYR A 99 10.44 -11.86 -14.99
C TYR A 99 11.58 -11.29 -14.15
N ASP A 100 12.67 -10.91 -14.81
CA ASP A 100 13.85 -10.38 -14.13
C ASP A 100 13.82 -8.85 -13.97
N ASN A 101 14.79 -8.32 -13.20
CA ASN A 101 14.93 -6.89 -12.93
C ASN A 101 15.28 -6.03 -14.16
N THR A 102 15.65 -6.67 -15.27
CA THR A 102 16.00 -6.02 -16.54
C THR A 102 14.86 -6.04 -17.56
N GLY A 103 13.73 -6.66 -17.22
CA GLY A 103 12.55 -6.72 -18.08
C GLY A 103 12.60 -7.86 -19.10
N ASN A 104 13.27 -8.98 -18.76
CA ASN A 104 13.17 -10.21 -19.53
C ASN A 104 12.16 -11.17 -18.90
N GLU A 105 11.41 -11.86 -19.75
CA GLU A 105 10.51 -12.95 -19.36
C GLU A 105 11.33 -14.19 -18.96
N LEU A 106 11.04 -14.75 -17.78
CA LEU A 106 11.70 -15.95 -17.27
C LEU A 106 10.80 -17.19 -17.37
N GLY A 107 9.49 -17.01 -17.20
CA GLY A 107 8.53 -18.10 -17.28
C GLY A 107 7.15 -17.68 -16.80
N PHE A 108 6.21 -18.61 -16.83
CA PHE A 108 4.85 -18.38 -16.35
C PHE A 108 4.19 -19.71 -15.94
N SER A 109 3.14 -19.61 -15.12
CA SER A 109 2.27 -20.73 -14.78
C SER A 109 0.82 -20.32 -15.00
N ILE A 110 0.07 -21.14 -15.75
CA ILE A 110 -1.38 -21.00 -15.92
C ILE A 110 -2.04 -22.12 -15.11
N LEU A 111 -2.89 -21.74 -14.17
CA LEU A 111 -3.61 -22.67 -13.32
C LEU A 111 -5.05 -22.78 -13.80
N LYS A 112 -5.53 -24.00 -14.07
CA LYS A 112 -6.94 -24.18 -14.38
C LYS A 112 -7.77 -24.09 -13.10
N PRO A 113 -8.81 -23.24 -13.00
CA PRO A 113 -9.55 -23.08 -11.75
C PRO A 113 -10.16 -24.38 -11.22
N ASP A 114 -10.66 -25.23 -12.10
CA ASP A 114 -11.24 -26.53 -11.78
C ASP A 114 -10.21 -27.52 -11.20
N SER A 115 -8.93 -27.36 -11.53
CA SER A 115 -7.82 -28.11 -10.92
C SER A 115 -7.52 -27.67 -9.48
N ILE A 116 -7.87 -26.43 -9.10
CA ILE A 116 -7.76 -25.95 -7.71
C ILE A 116 -8.97 -26.42 -6.91
N ASN A 117 -10.16 -26.17 -7.46
CA ASN A 117 -11.43 -26.60 -6.87
C ASN A 117 -12.48 -26.76 -7.97
N SER A 118 -13.14 -27.91 -8.01
CA SER A 118 -14.09 -28.28 -9.07
C SER A 118 -15.32 -27.38 -9.17
N LEU A 119 -15.60 -26.55 -8.16
CA LEU A 119 -16.64 -25.53 -8.24
C LEU A 119 -16.22 -24.35 -9.10
N LEU A 120 -14.93 -24.12 -9.38
CA LEU A 120 -14.46 -22.94 -10.09
C LEU A 120 -14.37 -23.19 -11.59
N THR A 121 -14.71 -22.17 -12.38
CA THR A 121 -14.72 -22.22 -13.85
C THR A 121 -13.73 -21.26 -14.47
N GLN A 122 -13.61 -20.05 -13.92
CA GLN A 122 -12.70 -19.00 -14.37
C GLN A 122 -12.35 -18.09 -13.19
N GLY A 123 -11.29 -17.30 -13.33
CA GLY A 123 -10.92 -16.31 -12.31
C GLY A 123 -9.54 -15.72 -12.52
N ALA A 124 -9.20 -14.78 -11.65
CA ALA A 124 -7.90 -14.12 -11.68
C ALA A 124 -7.32 -14.07 -10.27
N PHE A 125 -6.00 -14.23 -10.17
CA PHE A 125 -5.30 -13.83 -8.95
C PHE A 125 -5.13 -12.31 -8.96
N GLU A 126 -5.52 -11.68 -7.87
CA GLU A 126 -5.44 -10.24 -7.69
C GLU A 126 -4.19 -9.86 -6.90
N PHE A 127 -3.86 -10.62 -5.86
CA PHE A 127 -2.74 -10.34 -4.97
C PHE A 127 -2.00 -11.61 -4.55
N SER A 128 -0.68 -11.50 -4.43
CA SER A 128 0.17 -12.58 -3.95
C SER A 128 1.23 -12.10 -2.95
N GLN A 129 1.57 -12.96 -1.99
CA GLN A 129 2.58 -12.73 -0.96
C GLN A 129 3.50 -13.95 -0.87
N MET A 130 4.78 -13.69 -0.61
CA MET A 130 5.70 -14.77 -0.25
C MET A 130 5.50 -15.12 1.22
N THR A 131 5.47 -16.40 1.54
CA THR A 131 5.37 -16.92 2.90
C THR A 131 6.51 -17.91 3.15
N ASP A 132 6.71 -18.32 4.40
CA ASP A 132 7.69 -19.34 4.74
C ASP A 132 7.34 -20.73 4.19
N SER A 133 6.10 -20.92 3.72
CA SER A 133 5.57 -22.21 3.24
C SER A 133 5.26 -22.22 1.74
N GLY A 134 5.62 -21.16 1.01
CA GLY A 134 5.32 -21.00 -0.41
C GLY A 134 4.67 -19.66 -0.73
N VAL A 135 3.93 -19.59 -1.83
CA VAL A 135 3.27 -18.37 -2.29
C VAL A 135 1.80 -18.40 -1.91
N PHE A 136 1.37 -17.43 -1.11
CA PHE A 136 -0.05 -17.18 -0.92
C PHE A 136 -0.58 -16.32 -2.06
N SER A 137 -1.62 -16.76 -2.74
CA SER A 137 -2.30 -16.00 -3.80
C SER A 137 -3.80 -16.03 -3.58
N GLY A 138 -4.45 -14.90 -3.79
CA GLY A 138 -5.91 -14.84 -3.77
C GLY A 138 -6.48 -13.86 -4.76
N GLY A 139 -7.77 -14.00 -5.01
CA GLY A 139 -8.46 -13.19 -5.99
C GLY A 139 -9.90 -13.62 -6.19
N THR A 140 -10.49 -13.14 -7.29
CA THR A 140 -11.90 -13.33 -7.61
C THR A 140 -12.07 -14.38 -8.69
N PHE A 141 -12.95 -15.34 -8.40
CA PHE A 141 -13.22 -16.51 -9.22
C PHE A 141 -14.72 -16.67 -9.42
N VAL A 142 -15.11 -17.56 -10.33
CA VAL A 142 -16.51 -17.78 -10.69
C VAL A 142 -16.89 -19.25 -10.65
N ARG A 143 -18.06 -19.56 -10.09
CA ARG A 143 -18.51 -20.95 -9.85
C ARG A 143 -19.51 -21.56 -10.84
N GLU A 144 -20.18 -20.75 -11.64
CA GLU A 144 -21.29 -21.19 -12.48
C GLU A 144 -21.25 -20.48 -13.85
N ASN A 145 -20.32 -20.86 -14.73
CA ASN A 145 -20.19 -20.32 -16.09
C ASN A 145 -20.35 -18.79 -16.19
N GLY A 146 -19.64 -18.03 -15.34
CA GLY A 146 -19.69 -16.57 -15.37
C GLY A 146 -20.68 -15.89 -14.40
N GLN A 147 -21.52 -16.63 -13.67
CA GLN A 147 -22.68 -16.02 -12.98
C GLN A 147 -22.46 -15.64 -11.51
N ILE A 148 -21.61 -16.38 -10.78
CA ILE A 148 -21.46 -16.20 -9.33
C ILE A 148 -20.00 -16.03 -8.96
N GLU A 149 -19.63 -14.81 -8.58
CA GLU A 149 -18.31 -14.48 -8.04
C GLU A 149 -18.11 -15.10 -6.65
N THR A 150 -16.88 -15.51 -6.38
CA THR A 150 -16.40 -16.01 -5.10
C THR A 150 -14.98 -15.52 -4.91
N ILE A 151 -14.54 -15.41 -3.65
CA ILE A 151 -13.12 -15.25 -3.35
C ILE A 151 -12.49 -16.63 -3.18
N LEU A 152 -11.30 -16.78 -3.77
CA LEU A 152 -10.39 -17.88 -3.55
C LEU A 152 -9.15 -17.33 -2.84
N ASP A 153 -8.84 -17.93 -1.70
CA ASP A 153 -7.54 -17.84 -1.03
C ASP A 153 -6.81 -19.16 -1.29
N CYS A 154 -5.58 -19.12 -1.79
CA CYS A 154 -4.84 -20.32 -2.18
C CYS A 154 -3.38 -20.25 -1.75
N MET A 155 -2.89 -21.32 -1.13
CA MET A 155 -1.47 -21.54 -0.90
C MET A 155 -0.91 -22.36 -2.05
N LEU A 156 0.19 -21.89 -2.62
CA LEU A 156 0.85 -22.49 -3.78
C LEU A 156 2.28 -22.88 -3.40
N ASP A 157 2.69 -24.07 -3.81
CA ASP A 157 4.11 -24.42 -3.84
C ASP A 157 4.75 -23.73 -5.04
N PHE A 158 5.95 -23.18 -4.88
CA PHE A 158 6.64 -22.46 -5.94
C PHE A 158 8.04 -23.02 -6.14
N ASP A 159 8.22 -23.72 -7.26
CA ASP A 159 9.54 -24.18 -7.68
C ASP A 159 10.29 -23.05 -8.39
N THR A 160 11.23 -22.45 -7.67
CA THR A 160 12.08 -21.35 -8.18
C THR A 160 12.96 -21.72 -9.37
N ASN A 161 13.20 -23.00 -9.67
CA ASN A 161 14.01 -23.42 -10.81
C ASN A 161 13.20 -23.53 -12.09
N THR A 162 11.96 -24.01 -11.97
CA THR A 162 11.06 -24.25 -13.12
C THR A 162 10.01 -23.15 -13.29
N TYR A 163 9.86 -22.28 -12.28
CA TYR A 163 8.83 -21.25 -12.19
C TYR A 163 7.39 -21.78 -12.21
N ILE A 164 7.23 -23.06 -11.85
CA ILE A 164 5.92 -23.71 -11.76
C ILE A 164 5.33 -23.43 -10.38
N LEU A 165 4.02 -23.15 -10.37
CA LEU A 165 3.23 -23.04 -9.14
C LEU A 165 2.18 -24.14 -9.10
N GLU A 166 2.09 -24.86 -7.98
CA GLU A 166 1.11 -25.92 -7.77
C GLU A 166 0.23 -25.64 -6.54
N PRO A 167 -1.09 -25.86 -6.60
CA PRO A 167 -1.97 -25.65 -5.45
C PRO A 167 -1.70 -26.65 -4.31
N LEU A 168 -1.36 -26.14 -3.13
CA LEU A 168 -1.20 -26.94 -1.91
C LEU A 168 -2.48 -26.98 -1.08
N ASN A 169 -3.12 -25.83 -0.93
CA ASN A 169 -4.31 -25.67 -0.11
C ASN A 169 -5.15 -24.51 -0.62
N HIS A 170 -6.46 -24.54 -0.38
CA HIS A 170 -7.35 -23.47 -0.77
C HIS A 170 -8.52 -23.28 0.22
N LYS A 171 -9.06 -22.06 0.22
CA LYS A 171 -10.27 -21.69 0.95
C LYS A 171 -11.15 -20.86 0.04
N LEU A 172 -12.44 -21.20 0.01
CA LEU A 172 -13.46 -20.47 -0.73
C LEU A 172 -14.32 -19.63 0.22
N ASN A 173 -14.54 -18.37 -0.15
CA ASN A 173 -15.56 -17.52 0.46
C ASN A 173 -16.67 -17.27 -0.58
N LEU A 174 -17.73 -18.07 -0.48
CA LEU A 174 -18.78 -18.20 -1.50
C LEU A 174 -19.58 -16.92 -1.76
N ASN A 175 -19.64 -16.03 -0.77
CA ASN A 175 -20.30 -14.71 -0.83
C ASN A 175 -19.29 -13.56 -0.95
N GLY A 176 -17.99 -13.88 -1.09
CA GLY A 176 -16.95 -12.87 -1.26
C GLY A 176 -16.88 -12.39 -2.71
N ARG A 177 -16.62 -11.09 -2.90
CA ARG A 177 -16.47 -10.44 -4.22
C ARG A 177 -15.30 -9.45 -4.21
N TYR A 178 -14.92 -9.02 -5.40
CA TYR A 178 -14.00 -7.90 -5.61
C TYR A 178 -14.55 -6.61 -4.94
N PRO A 179 -13.70 -5.71 -4.40
CA PRO A 179 -12.23 -5.76 -4.33
C PRO A 179 -11.70 -6.88 -3.43
N TYR A 180 -10.53 -7.43 -3.76
CA TYR A 180 -9.77 -8.36 -2.94
C TYR A 180 -8.38 -7.81 -2.67
N LEU A 181 -7.91 -7.92 -1.44
CA LEU A 181 -6.55 -7.57 -1.03
C LEU A 181 -6.03 -8.62 -0.05
N ASN A 182 -4.71 -8.81 -0.02
CA ASN A 182 -4.06 -9.52 1.06
C ASN A 182 -2.77 -8.84 1.53
N ALA A 183 -2.37 -9.18 2.75
CA ALA A 183 -1.12 -8.76 3.36
C ALA A 183 -0.65 -9.80 4.38
N LEU A 184 0.63 -9.75 4.72
CA LEU A 184 1.14 -10.44 5.90
C LEU A 184 1.02 -9.55 7.14
N SER A 185 0.55 -10.12 8.24
CA SER A 185 0.60 -9.48 9.55
C SER A 185 2.02 -9.55 10.14
N HIS A 186 2.24 -8.79 11.21
CA HIS A 186 3.53 -8.75 11.93
C HIS A 186 3.97 -10.13 12.46
N ASP A 187 3.02 -11.02 12.78
CA ASP A 187 3.24 -12.39 13.24
C ASP A 187 3.16 -13.42 12.09
N ARG A 188 3.35 -12.96 10.85
CA ARG A 188 3.45 -13.80 9.64
C ARG A 188 2.20 -14.64 9.36
N LYS A 189 1.03 -14.12 9.71
CA LYS A 189 -0.27 -14.66 9.33
C LYS A 189 -0.82 -13.91 8.13
N LEU A 190 -1.79 -14.49 7.46
CA LEU A 190 -2.42 -13.92 6.28
C LEU A 190 -3.57 -13.02 6.72
N LEU A 191 -3.61 -11.80 6.21
CA LEU A 191 -4.79 -10.94 6.25
C LEU A 191 -5.42 -10.96 4.87
N THR A 192 -6.70 -11.30 4.80
CA THR A 192 -7.48 -11.28 3.55
C THR A 192 -8.65 -10.31 3.72
N ILE A 193 -8.81 -9.43 2.73
CA ILE A 193 -9.85 -8.42 2.72
C ILE A 193 -10.64 -8.58 1.44
N TYR A 194 -11.96 -8.60 1.56
CA TYR A 194 -12.85 -8.62 0.42
C TYR A 194 -14.22 -8.03 0.74
N THR A 195 -15.01 -7.76 -0.29
CA THR A 195 -16.42 -7.40 -0.11
C THR A 195 -17.25 -8.65 0.14
N HIS A 196 -18.02 -8.66 1.24
CA HIS A 196 -19.01 -9.69 1.52
C HIS A 196 -20.37 -9.23 0.99
N TYR A 197 -20.93 -10.01 0.07
CA TYR A 197 -22.17 -9.68 -0.60
C TYR A 197 -23.36 -10.35 0.10
N HIS A 198 -24.31 -9.54 0.59
CA HIS A 198 -25.58 -10.02 1.12
C HIS A 198 -26.70 -9.90 0.08
N SER A 199 -26.76 -8.76 -0.61
CA SER A 199 -27.75 -8.45 -1.65
C SER A 199 -27.25 -7.35 -2.58
N SER A 200 -28.02 -7.03 -3.64
CA SER A 200 -27.61 -6.04 -4.65
C SER A 200 -27.38 -4.63 -4.11
N THR A 201 -27.92 -4.32 -2.94
CA THR A 201 -27.81 -3.01 -2.29
C THR A 201 -27.09 -3.07 -0.95
N ASN A 202 -26.72 -4.26 -0.47
CA ASN A 202 -26.12 -4.42 0.85
C ASN A 202 -24.86 -5.29 0.80
N ASN A 203 -23.73 -4.66 1.13
CA ASN A 203 -22.41 -5.23 1.10
C ASN A 203 -21.64 -4.80 2.33
N ASP A 204 -20.92 -5.74 2.93
CA ASP A 204 -19.99 -5.48 4.03
C ASP A 204 -18.55 -5.61 3.56
N ILE A 205 -17.63 -5.04 4.34
CA ILE A 205 -16.21 -5.34 4.20
C ILE A 205 -15.90 -6.49 5.16
N SER A 206 -15.33 -7.56 4.61
CA SER A 206 -14.79 -8.66 5.41
C SER A 206 -13.28 -8.52 5.51
N LEU A 207 -12.77 -8.59 6.74
CA LEU A 207 -11.35 -8.75 7.02
C LEU A 207 -11.21 -10.05 7.83
N ALA A 208 -10.47 -11.00 7.29
CA ALA A 208 -10.14 -12.25 7.97
C ALA A 208 -8.63 -12.33 8.21
N LYS A 209 -8.26 -12.84 9.39
CA LYS A 209 -6.90 -13.27 9.69
C LYS A 209 -6.85 -14.80 9.63
N LEU A 210 -5.95 -15.34 8.82
CA LEU A 210 -5.80 -16.77 8.58
C LEU A 210 -4.38 -17.23 8.92
N ASN A 211 -4.26 -18.47 9.39
CA ASN A 211 -2.97 -19.14 9.44
C ASN A 211 -2.53 -19.59 8.03
N LEU A 212 -1.30 -20.10 7.88
CA LEU A 212 -0.78 -20.55 6.58
C LEU A 212 -1.49 -21.82 6.05
N ASN A 213 -2.28 -22.50 6.88
CA ASN A 213 -3.17 -23.59 6.47
C ASN A 213 -4.56 -23.07 6.03
N LEU A 214 -4.74 -21.74 5.89
CA LEU A 214 -6.00 -21.09 5.49
C LEU A 214 -7.18 -21.30 6.46
N GLU A 215 -6.88 -21.68 7.70
CA GLU A 215 -7.84 -21.71 8.79
C GLU A 215 -7.91 -20.35 9.44
N TYR A 216 -9.06 -19.99 10.01
CA TYR A 216 -9.17 -18.76 10.78
C TYR A 216 -8.19 -18.80 11.95
N ASP A 217 -7.47 -17.70 12.13
CA ASP A 217 -6.54 -17.55 13.24
C ASP A 217 -7.32 -17.54 14.57
N THR A 218 -6.65 -17.94 15.65
CA THR A 218 -7.31 -17.98 16.97
C THR A 218 -7.62 -16.58 17.46
N ALA A 219 -8.78 -16.39 18.10
CA ALA A 219 -9.05 -15.17 18.84
C ALA A 219 -8.01 -15.05 19.97
N TYR A 220 -7.11 -14.06 19.87
CA TYR A 220 -6.10 -13.79 20.89
C TYR A 220 -6.79 -13.23 22.14
N THR A 221 -7.10 -14.10 23.10
CA THR A 221 -7.60 -13.69 24.42
C THR A 221 -6.43 -13.13 25.25
N GLY A 222 -5.99 -11.93 24.92
CA GLY A 222 -5.18 -11.12 25.81
C GLY A 222 -6.05 -10.40 26.83
N ASN A 223 -5.49 -10.03 27.98
CA ASN A 223 -6.10 -9.01 28.84
C ASN A 223 -5.68 -7.65 28.28
N TYR A 224 -6.45 -7.10 27.33
CA TYR A 224 -6.25 -5.71 26.91
C TYR A 224 -6.80 -4.78 28.00
N THR A 225 -6.23 -3.59 28.13
CA THR A 225 -6.40 -2.66 29.29
C THR A 225 -7.86 -2.25 29.58
N TYR A 226 -8.82 -2.64 28.74
CA TYR A 226 -10.24 -2.35 28.89
C TYR A 226 -11.17 -3.58 28.79
N ASP A 227 -10.65 -4.79 28.56
CA ASP A 227 -11.48 -5.99 28.40
C ASP A 227 -12.21 -6.38 29.69
N SER A 228 -11.66 -6.01 30.84
CA SER A 228 -12.28 -6.17 32.15
C SER A 228 -13.54 -5.32 32.33
N LEU A 229 -13.77 -4.33 31.47
CA LEU A 229 -14.98 -3.51 31.45
C LEU A 229 -16.09 -4.15 30.59
N CYS A 230 -15.78 -5.18 29.81
CA CYS A 230 -16.77 -5.92 29.03
C CYS A 230 -17.37 -7.06 29.88
N ILE A 231 -18.65 -6.94 30.22
CA ILE A 231 -19.42 -7.97 30.94
C ILE A 231 -20.29 -8.71 29.91
N PRO A 232 -20.28 -10.06 29.85
CA PRO A 232 -19.74 -11.01 30.84
C PRO A 232 -18.29 -11.49 30.59
N GLY A 233 -17.57 -10.90 29.63
CA GLY A 233 -16.18 -11.22 29.32
C GLY A 233 -15.67 -10.45 28.09
N PRO A 234 -14.41 -10.66 27.68
CA PRO A 234 -13.83 -10.00 26.49
C PRO A 234 -14.71 -10.25 25.25
N PRO A 235 -14.93 -9.22 24.41
CA PRO A 235 -15.80 -9.33 23.26
C PRO A 235 -15.28 -10.40 22.29
N GLN A 236 -16.08 -11.45 22.07
CA GLN A 236 -15.79 -12.53 21.12
C GLN A 236 -16.06 -12.09 19.66
N SER A 237 -16.96 -11.14 19.50
CA SER A 237 -17.30 -10.45 18.25
C SER A 237 -17.87 -9.07 18.60
N GLY A 238 -17.78 -8.12 17.69
CA GLY A 238 -18.27 -6.76 17.92
C GLY A 238 -18.45 -5.99 16.62
N PHE A 239 -19.31 -4.98 16.67
CA PHE A 239 -19.48 -4.01 15.58
C PHE A 239 -18.74 -2.74 15.96
N ILE A 240 -17.81 -2.30 15.12
CA ILE A 240 -17.27 -0.95 15.22
C ILE A 240 -18.22 -0.05 14.45
N TYR A 241 -19.05 0.68 15.19
CA TYR A 241 -19.94 1.68 14.64
C TYR A 241 -19.10 2.88 14.18
N LEU A 242 -18.90 2.98 12.86
CA LEU A 242 -18.11 4.04 12.20
C LEU A 242 -18.80 5.41 12.25
N ASN A 243 -19.98 5.49 12.84
CA ASN A 243 -20.80 6.69 12.98
C ASN A 243 -20.29 7.66 14.07
N ASP A 244 -19.46 7.21 15.02
CA ASP A 244 -19.03 8.03 16.17
C ASP A 244 -17.51 8.12 16.37
N CYS A 245 -16.72 8.01 15.30
CA CYS A 245 -15.27 8.28 15.36
C CYS A 245 -14.86 9.23 14.25
N ASP A 246 -13.84 10.05 14.52
CA ASP A 246 -13.08 10.92 13.62
C ASP A 246 -12.45 10.15 12.44
N ILE A 247 -13.27 9.44 11.68
CA ILE A 247 -12.87 8.74 10.48
C ILE A 247 -12.77 9.81 9.42
N ILE A 248 -11.55 10.05 8.97
CA ILE A 248 -11.25 10.91 7.83
C ILE A 248 -11.87 10.24 6.59
N THR A 249 -13.12 10.57 6.30
CA THR A 249 -13.88 10.06 5.14
C THR A 249 -13.44 10.67 3.82
N SER A 250 -12.55 11.67 3.87
CA SER A 250 -11.87 12.24 2.72
C SER A 250 -10.47 12.69 3.11
N ILE A 251 -9.47 12.11 2.46
CA ILE A 251 -8.14 12.70 2.37
C ILE A 251 -8.12 13.34 0.98
N GLU A 252 -8.32 14.65 0.89
CA GLU A 252 -7.94 15.37 -0.32
C GLU A 252 -6.42 15.22 -0.46
N MET A 253 -5.99 14.37 -1.39
CA MET A 253 -4.58 14.21 -1.68
C MET A 253 -4.09 15.51 -2.33
N PRO A 254 -3.12 16.22 -1.73
CA PRO A 254 -2.58 17.43 -2.33
C PRO A 254 -1.95 17.08 -3.68
N SER A 255 -2.10 17.96 -4.65
CA SER A 255 -1.30 17.92 -5.87
C SER A 255 0.19 17.95 -5.54
N ALA A 256 1.05 17.49 -6.46
CA ALA A 256 2.50 17.53 -6.24
C ALA A 256 3.02 18.95 -5.94
N ALA A 257 2.37 19.98 -6.49
CA ALA A 257 2.70 21.38 -6.22
C ALA A 257 2.34 21.78 -4.77
N GLU A 258 1.15 21.40 -4.30
CA GLU A 258 0.70 21.66 -2.93
C GLU A 258 1.53 20.90 -1.89
N TYR A 259 1.87 19.63 -2.17
CA TYR A 259 2.76 18.85 -1.31
C TYR A 259 4.13 19.51 -1.20
N ARG A 260 4.75 19.90 -2.33
CA ARG A 260 6.05 20.60 -2.37
C ARG A 260 6.01 21.94 -1.64
N ALA A 261 4.91 22.70 -1.79
CA ALA A 261 4.72 23.94 -1.06
C ALA A 261 4.64 23.69 0.46
N LYS A 262 3.90 22.65 0.89
CA LYS A 262 3.77 22.29 2.31
C LYS A 262 5.12 21.91 2.94
N ILE A 263 5.91 21.05 2.29
CA ILE A 263 7.22 20.63 2.81
C ILE A 263 8.31 21.71 2.68
N SER A 264 8.03 22.82 1.99
CA SER A 264 8.94 23.99 1.93
C SER A 264 8.87 24.89 3.16
N HIS A 265 7.92 24.61 4.06
CA HIS A 265 7.73 25.29 5.33
C HIS A 265 7.96 24.34 6.52
N ILE A 266 8.33 24.92 7.65
CA ILE A 266 8.41 24.23 8.95
C ILE A 266 7.27 24.79 9.82
N PRO A 267 6.06 24.21 9.79
CA PRO A 267 5.01 24.53 10.74
C PRO A 267 5.51 24.39 12.18
N ILE A 268 5.08 25.30 13.05
CA ILE A 268 5.47 25.32 14.46
C ILE A 268 4.21 25.28 15.31
N ARG A 269 4.09 24.27 16.17
CA ARG A 269 3.10 24.24 17.25
C ARG A 269 3.81 24.53 18.58
N ILE A 270 3.25 25.44 19.37
CA ILE A 270 3.89 25.96 20.58
C ILE A 270 3.01 25.67 21.78
N PHE A 271 3.53 24.94 22.78
CA PHE A 271 2.78 24.58 23.98
C PHE A 271 3.69 24.41 25.22
N PRO A 272 3.17 24.65 26.44
CA PRO A 272 1.88 25.28 26.72
C PRO A 272 1.87 26.75 26.25
N ASN A 273 0.69 27.27 25.92
CA ASN A 273 0.51 28.68 25.58
C ASN A 273 -0.79 29.17 26.25
N PRO A 274 -0.73 29.93 27.35
CA PRO A 274 0.47 30.56 27.93
C PRO A 274 1.47 29.60 28.60
N ALA A 275 2.75 29.98 28.66
CA ALA A 275 3.82 29.24 29.33
C ALA A 275 4.33 29.96 30.59
N ASN A 276 4.71 29.21 31.63
CA ASN A 276 5.15 29.78 32.92
C ASN A 276 6.62 29.45 33.24
N ALA A 277 7.08 28.27 32.87
CA ALA A 277 8.43 27.80 33.17
C ALA A 277 9.12 27.21 31.94
N GLN A 278 8.42 26.36 31.19
CA GLN A 278 8.95 25.72 30.00
C GLN A 278 7.97 25.87 28.84
N ILE A 279 8.52 25.99 27.64
CA ILE A 279 7.76 25.97 26.40
C ILE A 279 8.40 24.99 25.42
N THR A 280 7.56 24.26 24.69
CA THR A 280 7.94 23.28 23.68
C THR A 280 7.49 23.77 22.32
N PHE A 281 8.41 23.69 21.36
CA PHE A 281 8.18 23.93 19.95
C PHE A 281 8.18 22.58 19.25
N ALA A 282 7.00 22.11 18.83
CA ALA A 282 6.89 20.99 17.90
C ALA A 282 7.04 21.52 16.47
N LEU A 283 7.95 20.90 15.73
CA LEU A 283 8.42 21.31 14.42
C LEU A 283 8.11 20.20 13.42
N GLU A 284 7.49 20.55 12.31
CA GLU A 284 7.16 19.61 11.23
C GLU A 284 8.09 19.80 10.03
N ASN A 285 8.28 18.75 9.22
CA ASN A 285 9.08 18.76 7.98
C ASN A 285 10.58 19.09 8.13
N THR A 286 11.16 19.01 9.33
CA THR A 286 12.57 19.43 9.55
C THR A 286 13.59 18.56 8.78
N GLU A 287 13.22 17.34 8.39
CA GLU A 287 13.97 16.43 7.54
C GLU A 287 14.21 16.99 6.11
N HIS A 288 13.35 17.89 5.63
CA HIS A 288 13.46 18.50 4.31
C HIS A 288 14.29 19.79 4.30
N HIS A 289 14.78 20.21 5.46
CA HIS A 289 15.49 21.48 5.64
C HIS A 289 16.90 21.28 6.20
N ARG A 290 17.77 22.27 5.95
CA ARG A 290 19.16 22.31 6.46
C ARG A 290 19.45 23.66 7.10
N ASN A 291 20.46 23.67 7.98
CA ASN A 291 20.91 24.84 8.73
C ASN A 291 19.73 25.55 9.41
N ILE A 292 19.01 24.79 10.25
CA ILE A 292 17.76 25.22 10.86
C ILE A 292 18.05 25.97 12.16
N GLU A 293 17.42 27.12 12.35
CA GLU A 293 17.56 27.94 13.55
C GLU A 293 16.19 28.35 14.09
N LEU A 294 15.95 28.10 15.37
CA LEU A 294 14.82 28.62 16.12
C LEU A 294 15.22 29.89 16.84
N ARG A 295 14.53 31.00 16.57
CA ARG A 295 14.76 32.29 17.22
C ARG A 295 13.48 32.83 17.83
N CYS A 296 13.54 33.31 19.06
CA CYS A 296 12.39 33.90 19.75
C CYS A 296 12.62 35.39 19.99
N PHE A 297 11.63 36.21 19.71
CA PHE A 297 11.67 37.67 19.83
C PHE A 297 10.53 38.16 20.71
N ASN A 298 10.77 39.21 21.50
CA ASN A 298 9.69 39.93 22.17
C ASN A 298 8.98 40.90 21.20
N LEU A 299 7.95 41.60 21.66
CA LEU A 299 7.20 42.57 20.85
C LEU A 299 8.03 43.78 20.35
N LEU A 300 9.17 44.06 20.99
CA LEU A 300 10.11 45.11 20.55
C LEU A 300 11.11 44.60 19.50
N GLY A 301 11.01 43.34 19.08
CA GLY A 301 11.94 42.70 18.14
C GLY A 301 13.27 42.28 18.76
N MET A 302 13.42 42.34 20.10
CA MET A 302 14.64 41.89 20.76
C MET A 302 14.66 40.37 20.89
N GLN A 303 15.73 39.74 20.41
CA GLN A 303 15.92 38.30 20.49
C GLN A 303 16.13 37.86 21.95
N GLN A 304 15.29 36.94 22.43
CA GLN A 304 15.40 36.33 23.75
C GLN A 304 16.06 34.95 23.71
N HIS A 305 15.97 34.27 22.58
CA HIS A 305 16.47 32.91 22.43
C HIS A 305 16.93 32.62 21.02
N HIS A 306 17.94 31.76 20.93
CA HIS A 306 18.48 31.21 19.70
C HIS A 306 18.87 29.75 19.98
N ALA A 307 18.42 28.82 19.14
CA ALA A 307 18.87 27.45 19.13
C ALA A 307 19.03 26.93 17.69
N ARG A 308 20.05 26.10 17.48
CA ARG A 308 20.17 25.28 16.26
C ARG A 308 19.29 24.05 16.38
N ILE A 309 18.61 23.71 15.30
CA ILE A 309 17.77 22.51 15.19
C ILE A 309 18.40 21.58 14.16
N ASN A 310 18.57 20.31 14.51
CA ASN A 310 19.09 19.31 13.59
C ASN A 310 18.00 18.89 12.59
N SER A 311 18.39 18.55 11.36
CA SER A 311 17.46 17.93 10.40
C SER A 311 16.86 16.65 11.00
N GLY A 312 15.54 16.51 10.93
CA GLY A 312 14.78 15.40 11.54
C GLY A 312 14.46 15.59 13.03
N GLN A 313 14.99 16.62 13.70
CA GLN A 313 14.57 16.94 15.07
C GLN A 313 13.18 17.58 15.05
N GLN A 314 12.23 16.95 15.73
CA GLN A 314 10.82 17.36 15.70
C GLN A 314 10.40 18.21 16.91
N GLN A 315 11.25 18.36 17.92
CA GLN A 315 10.94 19.12 19.13
C GLN A 315 12.13 19.91 19.66
N ALA A 316 11.86 21.08 20.22
CA ALA A 316 12.81 21.86 21.01
C ALA A 316 12.10 22.43 22.24
N ALA A 317 12.75 22.37 23.40
CA ALA A 317 12.22 22.91 24.65
C ALA A 317 13.09 24.05 25.17
N VAL A 318 12.45 25.09 25.69
CA VAL A 318 13.11 26.31 26.18
C VAL A 318 12.57 26.67 27.56
N ASN A 319 13.47 26.98 28.49
CA ASN A 319 13.10 27.52 29.80
C ASN A 319 12.81 29.03 29.65
N VAL A 320 11.60 29.43 30.01
CA VAL A 320 11.08 30.80 29.90
C VAL A 320 10.84 31.43 31.28
N SER A 321 11.20 30.77 32.39
CA SER A 321 10.92 31.29 33.74
C SER A 321 11.58 32.65 34.02
N GLY A 322 12.71 32.93 33.37
CA GLY A 322 13.42 34.21 33.45
C GLY A 322 12.91 35.28 32.48
N TRP A 323 11.96 34.97 31.61
CA TRP A 323 11.50 35.92 30.59
C TRP A 323 10.44 36.85 31.17
N PRO A 324 10.45 38.15 30.83
CA PRO A 324 9.39 39.07 31.23
C PRO A 324 8.01 38.55 30.76
N PRO A 325 6.95 38.68 31.59
CA PRO A 325 5.60 38.36 31.14
C PRO A 325 5.22 39.18 29.91
N GLY A 326 4.64 38.54 28.90
CA GLY A 326 4.33 39.21 27.64
C GLY A 326 4.16 38.26 26.46
N MET A 327 3.93 38.84 25.28
CA MET A 327 3.82 38.10 24.02
C MET A 327 5.18 38.01 23.31
N TYR A 328 5.43 36.86 22.72
CA TYR A 328 6.65 36.53 21.98
C TYR A 328 6.31 35.93 20.63
N VAL A 329 7.24 36.07 19.69
CA VAL A 329 7.18 35.46 18.35
C VAL A 329 8.35 34.52 18.20
N ALA A 330 8.07 33.25 17.93
CA ALA A 330 9.06 32.28 17.49
C ALA A 330 9.10 32.26 15.97
N VAL A 331 10.31 32.30 15.39
CA VAL A 331 10.54 32.20 13.95
C VAL A 331 11.58 31.12 13.72
N VAL A 332 11.28 30.20 12.80
CA VAL A 332 12.21 29.17 12.35
C VAL A 332 12.78 29.59 11.00
N TYR A 333 14.11 29.56 10.92
CA TYR A 333 14.86 29.85 9.72
C TYR A 333 15.47 28.58 9.15
N SER A 334 15.55 28.48 7.83
CA SER A 334 16.34 27.47 7.11
C SER A 334 17.22 28.20 6.11
N ASN A 335 18.54 27.95 6.16
CA ASN A 335 19.53 28.65 5.33
C ASN A 335 19.35 30.19 5.36
N GLY A 336 19.04 30.74 6.54
CA GLY A 336 18.82 32.17 6.76
C GLY A 336 17.47 32.74 6.28
N LYS A 337 16.59 31.94 5.66
CA LYS A 337 15.24 32.37 5.26
C LYS A 337 14.18 31.93 6.28
N PRO A 338 13.21 32.79 6.63
CA PRO A 338 12.13 32.40 7.53
C PRO A 338 11.21 31.40 6.84
N VAL A 339 11.05 30.22 7.43
CA VAL A 339 10.23 29.11 6.89
C VAL A 339 9.12 28.67 7.83
N GLY A 340 9.09 29.19 9.07
CA GLY A 340 8.05 28.92 10.06
C GLY A 340 7.92 30.06 11.06
N ARG A 341 6.71 30.27 11.61
CA ARG A 341 6.48 31.25 12.68
C ARG A 341 5.31 30.86 13.59
N GLY A 342 5.37 31.28 14.84
CA GLY A 342 4.28 31.14 15.81
C GLY A 342 4.35 32.21 16.89
N LYS A 343 3.25 32.43 17.60
CA LYS A 343 3.16 33.39 18.71
C LYS A 343 2.84 32.66 20.00
N PHE A 344 3.39 33.13 21.11
CA PHE A 344 3.10 32.58 22.43
C PHE A 344 3.16 33.67 23.50
N VAL A 345 2.57 33.36 24.65
CA VAL A 345 2.52 34.25 25.81
C VAL A 345 3.28 33.61 26.96
N VAL A 346 4.16 34.37 27.61
CA VAL A 346 4.78 33.99 28.88
C VAL A 346 4.01 34.66 30.03
N ARG A 347 3.66 33.88 31.05
CA ARG A 347 3.03 34.33 32.30
C ARG A 347 3.90 33.95 33.49
N ARG A 348 3.66 34.59 34.63
CA ARG A 348 4.22 34.18 35.92
C ARG A 348 3.29 33.17 36.59
#